data_AF-A0A1L4BW08-F1
#
_entry.id   AF-A0A1L4BW08-F1
#
_cell.length_a   1.000
_cell.length_b   1.000
_cell.length_c   1.000
_cell.angle_alpha   90.00
_cell.angle_beta   90.00
_cell.angle_gamma   90.00
#
_symmetry.space_group_name_H-M   'P 1'
#
loop_
_entity.id
_entity.type
_entity.pdbx_description
1 polymer ?
#
loop_
_entity_poly.entity_id
_entity_poly.type
_entity_poly.pdbx_seq_one_letter_code
_entity_poly.pdbx_strand_id
1 'polypeptide(L)' 'MKNNRIIWILLLMIACGLFLVGLNTNNFLYNVLTIIIAFLVYRKGYSDLFQEYDKKQDAKRESSKQVYNALYKSKAK' A
#
# COMPACT_ATOMS: atom_id res chain seq x y z
N MET A 1 6.62 -6.96 18.49
CA MET A 1 6.60 -6.40 17.12
C MET A 1 6.46 -4.89 17.25
N LYS A 2 7.43 -4.09 16.77
CA LYS A 2 7.32 -2.63 16.81
C LYS A 2 6.14 -2.23 15.91
N ASN A 3 5.11 -1.62 16.50
CA ASN A 3 3.84 -1.33 15.83
C ASN A 3 3.95 -0.10 14.91
N ASN A 4 4.93 -0.12 14.00
CA ASN A 4 5.27 1.00 13.12
C ASN A 4 4.13 1.33 12.15
N ARG A 5 3.18 0.42 11.94
CA ARG A 5 1.97 0.63 11.14
C ARG A 5 1.21 1.89 11.58
N ILE A 6 1.11 2.16 12.89
CA ILE A 6 0.44 3.36 13.42
C ILE A 6 1.16 4.63 12.97
N ILE A 7 2.50 4.65 12.99
CA ILE A 7 3.29 5.80 12.57
C ILE A 7 3.02 6.12 11.10
N TRP A 8 3.01 5.09 10.24
CA TRP A 8 2.74 5.27 8.81
C TRP A 8 1.31 5.73 8.53
N ILE A 9 0.31 5.23 9.27
CA ILE A 9 -1.08 5.69 9.18
C ILE A 9 -1.19 7.16 9.62
N LEU A 10 -0.58 7.53 10.74
CA LEU A 10 -0.56 8.91 11.21
C LEU A 10 0.11 9.84 10.19
N LEU A 11 1.21 9.38 9.57
CA LEU A 11 1.92 10.16 8.56
C LEU A 11 1.08 10.37 7.29
N LEU A 12 0.29 9.37 6.87
CA LEU A 12 -0.70 9.52 5.80
C LEU A 12 -1.81 10.49 6.20
N MET A 13 -2.30 10.43 7.44
CA MET A 13 -3.32 11.35 7.94
C MET A 13 -2.82 12.80 7.93
N ILE A 14 -1.57 13.04 8.32
CA ILE A 14 -0.91 14.35 8.21
C ILE A 14 -0.80 14.80 6.75
N ALA A 15 -0.41 13.90 5.83
CA ALA A 15 -0.32 14.22 4.41
C ALA A 15 -1.68 14.64 3.82
N CYS A 16 -2.76 13.95 4.19
CA CYS A 16 -4.14 14.32 3.83
C CYS A 16 -4.52 15.69 4.40
N GLY A 17 -4.19 15.97 5.66
CA GLY A 17 -4.42 17.28 6.27
C GLY A 17 -3.70 18.41 5.54
N LEU A 18 -2.40 18.22 5.23
CA LEU A 18 -1.60 19.17 4.46
C LEU A 18 -2.16 19.41 3.06
N PHE A 19 -2.67 18.36 2.42
CA PHE A 19 -3.30 18.46 1.10
C PHE A 19 -4.56 19.33 1.15
N LEU A 20 -5.44 19.10 2.13
CA LEU A 20 -6.65 19.90 2.31
C LEU A 20 -6.33 21.36 2.64
N VAL A 21 -5.32 21.61 3.47
CA VAL A 21 -4.84 22.97 3.76
C VAL A 21 -4.27 23.64 2.51
N GLY A 22 -3.46 22.92 1.71
CA GLY A 22 -2.92 23.41 0.45
C GLY A 22 -4.01 23.76 -0.56
N LEU A 23 -5.03 22.92 -0.68
CA LEU A 23 -6.23 23.19 -1.51
C LEU A 23 -6.99 24.41 -1.02
N ASN A 24 -7.26 24.52 0.28
CA ASN A 24 -8.05 25.62 0.84
C ASN A 24 -7.33 26.98 0.76
N THR A 25 -5.99 26.98 0.88
CA THR A 25 -5.18 28.20 0.90
C THR A 25 -4.64 28.59 -0.48
N ASN A 26 -4.87 27.77 -1.52
CA ASN A 26 -4.20 27.87 -2.83
C ASN A 26 -2.65 27.92 -2.74
N ASN A 27 -2.09 27.46 -1.62
CA ASN A 27 -0.65 27.47 -1.41
C ASN A 27 -0.03 26.13 -1.83
N PHE A 28 0.60 26.15 -3.01
CA PHE A 28 1.21 24.97 -3.62
C PHE A 28 2.34 24.34 -2.80
N LEU A 29 3.00 25.08 -1.89
CA LEU A 29 4.06 24.50 -1.04
C LEU A 29 3.52 23.34 -0.18
N TYR A 30 2.31 23.45 0.35
CA TYR A 30 1.72 22.38 1.16
C TYR A 30 1.47 21.12 0.33
N ASN A 31 1.07 21.27 -0.93
CA ASN A 31 0.87 20.14 -1.84
C ASN A 31 2.20 19.46 -2.18
N VAL A 32 3.28 20.23 -2.39
CA VAL A 32 4.62 19.67 -2.59
C VAL A 32 5.08 18.89 -1.35
N LEU A 33 4.87 19.42 -0.15
CA LEU A 33 5.16 18.72 1.10
C LEU A 33 4.34 17.43 1.25
N THR A 34 3.05 17.46 0.91
CA THR A 34 2.22 16.25 0.87
C THR A 34 2.81 15.18 -0.03
N ILE A 35 3.26 15.55 -1.25
CA ILE A 35 3.86 14.60 -2.20
C ILE A 35 5.13 13.97 -1.61
N ILE A 36 6.00 14.77 -0.98
CA ILE A 36 7.23 14.27 -0.34
C ILE A 36 6.88 13.27 0.76
N ILE A 37 5.90 13.58 1.61
CA ILE A 37 5.47 12.70 2.70
C ILE A 37 4.87 11.40 2.13
N ALA A 38 4.00 11.50 1.13
CA ALA A 38 3.40 10.34 0.47
C ALA A 38 4.47 9.43 -0.16
N PHE A 39 5.49 10.02 -0.79
CA PHE A 39 6.61 9.28 -1.35
C PHE A 39 7.43 8.56 -0.27
N LEU A 40 7.67 9.19 0.88
CA LEU A 40 8.35 8.54 2.01
C LEU A 40 7.56 7.36 2.57
N VAL A 41 6.24 7.51 2.72
CA VAL A 41 5.35 6.41 3.13
C VAL A 41 5.38 5.28 2.10
N TYR A 42 5.29 5.60 0.82
CA TYR A 42 5.37 4.60 -0.24
C TYR A 42 6.69 3.82 -0.20
N ARG A 43 7.82 4.52 -0.05
CA ARG A 43 9.15 3.88 -0.09
C ARG A 43 9.46 3.06 1.16
N LYS A 44 9.05 3.52 2.34
CA LYS A 44 9.48 2.93 3.63
C LYS A 44 8.35 2.31 4.44
N GLY A 45 7.14 2.83 4.31
CA GLY A 45 5.97 2.38 5.07
C GLY A 45 5.13 1.33 4.36
N TYR A 46 5.31 1.13 3.05
CA TYR A 46 4.49 0.19 2.29
C TYR A 46 4.56 -1.24 2.86
N SER A 47 5.76 -1.75 3.16
CA SER A 47 5.90 -3.08 3.76
C SER A 47 5.16 -3.18 5.09
N ASP A 48 5.31 -2.18 5.97
CA ASP A 48 4.71 -2.20 7.30
C ASP A 48 3.18 -2.08 7.26
N LEU A 49 2.65 -1.38 6.25
CA LEU A 49 1.22 -1.21 6.03
C LEU A 49 0.60 -2.44 5.37
N PHE A 50 1.21 -2.95 4.29
CA PHE A 50 0.57 -3.87 3.36
C PHE A 50 1.14 -5.28 3.33
N GLN A 51 2.23 -5.61 4.04
CA GLN A 51 2.82 -6.96 4.01
C GLN A 51 1.81 -8.06 4.34
N GLU A 52 0.91 -7.83 5.29
CA GLU A 52 -0.11 -8.81 5.66
C GLU A 52 -1.17 -9.02 4.57
N TYR A 53 -1.50 -7.94 3.85
CA TYR A 53 -2.38 -7.98 2.69
C TYR A 53 -1.72 -8.74 1.53
N ASP A 54 -0.46 -8.41 1.23
CA ASP A 54 0.32 -9.05 0.17
C ASP A 54 0.45 -10.56 0.41
N LYS A 55 0.76 -10.98 1.65
CA LYS A 55 0.80 -12.40 2.03
C LYS A 55 -0.52 -13.13 1.74
N LYS A 56 -1.65 -12.51 2.06
CA LYS A 56 -2.98 -13.09 1.77
C LYS A 56 -3.24 -13.17 0.26
N GLN A 57 -2.79 -12.17 -0.48
CA GLN A 57 -2.97 -12.12 -1.93
C GLN A 57 -2.08 -13.16 -2.63
N ASP A 58 -0.84 -13.33 -2.19
CA ASP A 58 0.09 -14.33 -2.71
C ASP A 58 -0.40 -15.75 -2.45
N ALA A 59 -0.91 -16.04 -1.26
CA ALA A 59 -1.52 -17.33 -0.95
C ALA A 59 -2.71 -17.64 -1.87
N LYS A 60 -3.53 -16.63 -2.20
CA LYS A 60 -4.66 -16.78 -3.13
C LYS A 60 -4.20 -16.99 -4.58
N ARG A 61 -3.09 -16.37 -4.98
CA ARG A 61 -2.47 -16.58 -6.30
C ARG A 61 -1.91 -17.98 -6.42
N GLU A 62 -1.27 -18.49 -5.36
CA GLU A 62 -0.70 -19.83 -5.34
C GLU A 62 -1.78 -20.91 -5.44
N SER A 63 -2.86 -20.80 -4.66
CA SER A 63 -3.99 -21.74 -4.75
C SER A 63 -4.64 -21.74 -6.13
N SER A 64 -4.80 -20.57 -6.74
CA SER A 64 -5.35 -20.45 -8.10
C SER A 64 -4.45 -21.10 -9.15
N LYS A 65 -3.12 -20.96 -9.02
CA LYS A 65 -2.15 -21.64 -9.90
C LYS A 65 -2.22 -23.16 -9.77
N GLN A 66 -2.38 -23.69 -8.56
CA GLN A 66 -2.51 -25.12 -8.34
C GLN A 66 -3.76 -25.69 -9.03
N VAL A 67 -4.90 -24.99 -8.91
CA VAL A 67 -6.15 -25.37 -9.60
C VAL A 67 -5.97 -25.33 -11.11
N TYR A 68 -5.39 -24.27 -11.66
CA TYR A 68 -5.17 -24.16 -13.10
C TYR A 68 -4.25 -25.26 -13.65
N ASN A 69 -3.15 -25.56 -12.95
CA ASN A 69 -2.23 -26.62 -13.32
C ASN A 69 -2.88 -28.01 -13.26
N ALA A 70 -3.75 -28.26 -12.29
CA ALA A 70 -4.51 -29.51 -12.19
C ALA A 70 -5.50 -29.68 -13.36
N LEU A 71 -6.21 -28.60 -13.72
CA LEU A 71 -7.13 -28.57 -14.87
C LEU A 71 -6.38 -28.71 -16.21
N TYR A 72 -5.20 -28.11 -16.35
CA TYR A 72 -4.39 -28.25 -17.57
C TYR A 72 -3.85 -29.68 -17.73
N LYS A 73 -3.33 -30.28 -16.65
CA LYS A 73 -2.83 -31.67 -16.67
C LYS A 73 -3.91 -32.71 -16.92
N SER A 74 -5.15 -32.50 -16.46
CA SER A 74 -6.26 -33.43 -16.73
C SER A 74 -6.74 -33.39 -18.18
N LYS A 75 -6.60 -32.25 -18.86
CA LYS A 75 -6.99 -32.09 -20.27
C LYS A 75 -5.95 -32.62 -21.27
N ALA A 76 -4.71 -32.79 -20.83
CA ALA A 76 -3.59 -33.29 -21.64
C ALA A 76 -3.43 -34.83 -21.60
N LYS A 77 -4.29 -35.54 -20.87
CA LYS A 77 -4.32 -37.01 -20.77
C LYS A 77 -5.59 -37.54 -21.41
#